data_AF-A0AAQ0VJW7-F1
#
_entry.id   AF-A0AAQ0VJW7-F1
#
_cell.length_a   1.000
_cell.length_b   1.000
_cell.length_c   1.000
_cell.angle_alpha   90.00
_cell.angle_beta   90.00
_cell.angle_gamma   90.00
#
_symmetry.space_group_name_H-M   'P 1'
#
loop_
_entity.id
_entity.type
_entity.pdbx_description
1 polymer ?
#
loop_
_entity_poly.entity_id
_entity_poly.type
_entity_poly.pdbx_seq_one_letter_code
_entity_poly.pdbx_strand_id
1 'polypeptide(L)'
;MFICLTGYFLKEIQEFSIGGNLFKLRDIGNKSEKLLHDMQIEYYKMRIDMAFTPTGFFGGVGNSIFQSKIEFYNVIREIKDVGLLKNPTLRQKIEIQLRKSLQQQLENVHLIGNVLNENPLNGKVDPLEIRGLISEEIIRKNIKDNDLYRDETTAKNTILMRIEIYENLLKACNWLEE
;
A
#
# COMPACT_ATOMS: atom_id res chain seq x y z
N MET A 1 22.32 19.35 8.13
CA MET A 1 22.77 18.25 7.25
C MET A 1 22.60 18.59 5.76
N PHE A 2 21.45 19.12 5.32
CA PHE A 2 21.24 19.57 3.92
C PHE A 2 22.22 20.66 3.43
N ILE A 3 22.59 21.62 4.29
CA ILE A 3 23.50 22.73 3.91
C ILE A 3 24.93 22.22 3.62
N CYS A 4 25.38 21.18 4.31
CA CYS A 4 26.70 20.58 4.09
C CYS A 4 26.79 19.82 2.75
N LEU A 5 25.67 19.23 2.30
CA LEU A 5 25.58 18.48 1.04
C LEU A 5 25.63 19.39 -0.18
N THR A 6 24.90 20.51 -0.14
CA THR A 6 25.00 21.56 -1.18
C THR A 6 26.40 22.17 -1.25
N GLY A 7 27.06 22.37 -0.10
CA GLY A 7 28.43 22.87 -0.05
C GLY A 7 29.45 21.88 -0.65
N TYR A 8 29.26 20.58 -0.41
CA TYR A 8 30.09 19.53 -1.01
C TYR A 8 29.93 19.49 -2.54
N PHE A 9 28.68 19.54 -3.03
CA PHE A 9 28.38 19.60 -4.47
C PHE A 9 28.97 20.84 -5.17
N LEU A 10 28.87 22.01 -4.54
CA LEU A 10 29.42 23.27 -5.07
C LEU A 10 30.96 23.26 -5.13
N LYS A 11 31.62 22.66 -4.13
CA LYS A 11 33.07 22.55 -4.09
C LYS A 11 33.59 21.62 -5.18
N GLU A 12 32.91 20.49 -5.43
CA GLU A 12 33.27 19.60 -6.53
C GLU A 12 33.10 20.28 -7.90
N ILE A 13 32.04 21.08 -8.09
CA ILE A 13 31.79 21.80 -9.36
C ILE A 13 32.87 22.86 -9.67
N GLN A 14 33.49 23.50 -8.68
CA GLN A 14 34.52 24.52 -8.93
C GLN A 14 35.84 23.95 -9.47
N GLU A 15 36.15 22.68 -9.23
CA GLU A 15 37.35 22.02 -9.77
C GLU A 15 37.18 21.65 -11.27
N PHE A 16 36.05 22.04 -11.92
CA PHE A 16 35.71 21.59 -13.26
C PHE A 16 36.31 22.38 -14.45
N SER A 17 37.25 23.31 -14.25
CA SER A 17 37.60 24.27 -15.32
C SER A 17 38.74 23.92 -16.28
N ILE A 18 39.39 22.75 -16.21
CA ILE A 18 40.54 22.45 -17.10
C ILE A 18 40.49 21.01 -17.67
N GLY A 19 39.92 20.89 -18.87
CA GLY A 19 40.30 19.93 -19.93
C GLY A 19 40.07 18.42 -19.73
N GLY A 20 39.99 17.92 -18.50
CA GLY A 20 39.75 16.50 -18.15
C GLY A 20 38.30 16.22 -17.70
N ASN A 21 37.40 17.18 -17.92
CA ASN A 21 36.16 17.33 -17.17
C ASN A 21 34.97 16.50 -17.63
N LEU A 22 34.94 16.03 -18.87
CA LEU A 22 33.79 15.27 -19.36
C LEU A 22 33.66 13.90 -18.67
N PHE A 23 34.78 13.20 -18.47
CA PHE A 23 34.79 11.90 -17.79
C PHE A 23 34.39 12.03 -16.32
N LYS A 24 34.89 13.04 -15.62
CA LYS A 24 34.50 13.33 -14.23
C LYS A 24 33.03 13.76 -14.13
N LEU A 25 32.53 14.59 -15.06
CA LEU A 25 31.11 14.98 -15.08
C LEU A 25 30.20 13.77 -15.34
N ARG A 26 30.60 12.90 -16.28
CA ARG A 26 29.86 11.67 -16.57
C ARG A 26 29.86 10.71 -15.38
N ASP A 27 30.99 10.58 -14.69
CA ASP A 27 31.10 9.78 -13.47
C ASP A 27 30.24 10.34 -12.32
N ILE A 28 30.25 11.66 -12.11
CA ILE A 28 29.35 12.32 -11.15
C ILE A 28 27.88 12.12 -11.56
N GLY A 29 27.56 12.21 -12.85
CA GLY A 29 26.23 11.95 -13.38
C GLY A 29 25.76 10.53 -13.03
N ASN A 30 26.56 9.51 -13.37
CA ASN A 30 26.27 8.12 -13.07
C ASN A 30 26.11 7.87 -11.55
N LYS A 31 27.00 8.46 -10.73
CA LYS A 31 26.92 8.36 -9.26
C LYS A 31 25.66 9.01 -8.71
N SER A 32 25.27 10.15 -9.27
CA SER A 32 24.06 10.88 -8.87
C SER A 32 22.79 10.12 -9.25
N GLU A 33 22.73 9.55 -10.46
CA GLU A 33 21.62 8.70 -10.89
C GLU A 33 21.49 7.47 -9.99
N LYS A 34 22.61 6.81 -9.67
CA LYS A 34 22.61 5.69 -8.73
C LYS A 34 22.12 6.10 -7.35
N LEU A 35 22.61 7.23 -6.82
CA LEU A 35 22.18 7.73 -5.50
C LEU A 35 20.68 8.05 -5.49
N LEU A 36 20.16 8.67 -6.55
CA LEU A 36 18.73 8.97 -6.68
C LEU A 36 17.89 7.68 -6.70
N HIS A 37 18.33 6.67 -7.44
CA HIS A 37 17.68 5.36 -7.47
C HIS A 37 17.69 4.68 -6.10
N ASP A 38 18.83 4.69 -5.39
CA ASP A 38 18.95 4.11 -4.04
C ASP A 38 18.08 4.87 -3.03
N MET A 39 18.00 6.20 -3.14
CA MET A 39 17.10 7.03 -2.32
C MET A 39 15.63 6.72 -2.57
N GLN A 40 15.23 6.48 -3.82
CA GLN A 40 13.85 6.07 -4.15
C GLN A 40 13.49 4.74 -3.50
N ILE A 41 14.41 3.76 -3.53
CA ILE A 41 14.21 2.47 -2.87
C ILE A 41 14.03 2.65 -1.37
N GLU A 42 14.92 3.39 -0.70
CA GLU A 42 14.82 3.63 0.74
C GLU A 42 13.54 4.41 1.12
N TYR A 43 13.15 5.39 0.31
CA TYR A 43 11.88 6.10 0.47
C TYR A 43 10.68 5.15 0.44
N TYR A 44 10.61 4.25 -0.56
CA TYR A 44 9.50 3.30 -0.66
C TYR A 44 9.53 2.23 0.42
N LYS A 45 10.72 1.77 0.85
CA LYS A 45 10.84 0.88 2.02
C LYS A 45 10.22 1.51 3.26
N MET A 46 10.48 2.80 3.49
CA MET A 46 9.91 3.56 4.60
C MET A 46 8.39 3.72 4.44
N ARG A 47 7.90 4.10 3.25
CA ARG A 47 6.45 4.24 2.98
C ARG A 47 5.68 2.95 3.22
N ILE A 48 6.26 1.79 2.85
CA ILE A 48 5.65 0.47 3.14
C ILE A 48 5.49 0.27 4.65
N ASP A 49 6.50 0.60 5.47
CA ASP A 49 6.39 0.48 6.92
C ASP A 49 5.38 1.47 7.51
N MET A 50 5.42 2.70 7.01
CA MET A 50 4.53 3.78 7.46
C MET A 50 3.06 3.48 7.20
N ALA A 51 2.73 2.74 6.13
CA ALA A 51 1.35 2.35 5.83
C ALA A 51 0.69 1.56 6.98
N PHE A 52 1.47 0.88 7.81
CA PHE A 52 0.96 0.08 8.94
C PHE A 52 1.22 0.69 10.31
N THR A 53 1.85 1.87 10.37
CA THR A 53 2.15 2.50 11.65
C THR A 53 0.90 3.22 12.16
N PRO A 54 0.46 2.99 13.42
CA PRO A 54 -0.65 3.74 13.99
C PRO A 54 -0.38 5.24 13.88
N THR A 55 -1.35 6.03 13.44
CA THR A 55 -1.22 7.48 13.25
C THR A 55 -1.05 8.21 14.59
N GLY A 56 0.17 8.14 15.14
CA GLY A 56 0.59 8.84 16.35
C GLY A 56 1.66 9.92 16.12
N PHE A 57 2.19 10.06 14.90
CA PHE A 57 3.28 11.01 14.61
C PHE A 57 2.84 12.26 13.80
N PHE A 58 1.72 12.21 13.08
CA PHE A 58 1.21 13.35 12.28
C PHE A 58 -0.33 13.41 12.25
N GLY A 59 -0.96 13.60 13.41
CA GLY A 59 -2.27 14.28 13.53
C GLY A 59 -3.51 13.67 12.84
N GLY A 60 -3.48 12.41 12.39
CA GLY A 60 -4.65 11.75 11.80
C GLY A 60 -5.42 10.90 12.81
N VAL A 61 -6.56 11.38 13.30
CA VAL A 61 -7.54 10.54 14.01
C VAL A 61 -8.14 9.57 13.00
N GLY A 62 -7.70 8.31 12.98
CA GLY A 62 -8.19 7.34 11.99
C GLY A 62 -7.50 5.99 12.01
N ASN A 63 -7.34 5.38 13.19
CA ASN A 63 -6.95 3.97 13.32
C ASN A 63 -8.10 3.05 12.88
N SER A 64 -8.39 2.98 11.58
CA SER A 64 -9.12 1.83 11.05
C SER A 64 -8.13 0.90 10.39
N ILE A 65 -8.18 -0.38 10.74
CA ILE A 65 -7.43 -1.50 10.13
C ILE A 65 -7.63 -1.56 8.58
N PHE A 66 -8.59 -0.80 8.06
CA PHE A 66 -8.87 -0.62 6.63
C PHE A 66 -8.00 0.46 5.99
N GLN A 67 -7.76 1.59 6.68
CA GLN A 67 -6.99 2.71 6.13
C GLN A 67 -5.54 2.32 5.83
N SER A 68 -4.93 1.51 6.70
CA SER A 68 -3.57 1.00 6.49
C SER A 68 -3.45 0.16 5.23
N LYS A 69 -4.46 -0.68 4.92
CA LYS A 69 -4.48 -1.50 3.71
C LYS A 69 -4.71 -0.67 2.45
N ILE A 70 -5.53 0.39 2.53
CA ILE A 70 -5.72 1.34 1.43
C ILE A 70 -4.38 2.05 1.13
N GLU A 71 -3.72 2.57 2.17
CA GLU A 71 -2.44 3.25 2.02
C GLU A 71 -1.37 2.31 1.47
N PHE A 72 -1.31 1.07 1.97
CA PHE A 72 -0.38 0.07 1.48
C PHE A 72 -0.60 -0.23 -0.01
N TYR A 73 -1.85 -0.41 -0.45
CA TYR A 73 -2.16 -0.58 -1.87
C TYR A 73 -1.71 0.63 -2.71
N ASN A 74 -1.95 1.85 -2.24
CA ASN A 74 -1.51 3.07 -2.94
C ASN A 74 0.02 3.12 -3.09
N VAL A 75 0.77 2.77 -2.03
CA VAL A 75 2.23 2.68 -2.08
C VAL A 75 2.70 1.64 -3.11
N ILE A 76 2.07 0.46 -3.17
CA ILE A 76 2.42 -0.55 -4.20
C ILE A 76 2.14 -0.01 -5.61
N ARG A 77 1.01 0.67 -5.81
CA ARG A 77 0.67 1.29 -7.11
C ARG A 77 1.72 2.34 -7.51
N GLU A 78 2.13 3.21 -6.59
CA GLU A 78 3.19 4.20 -6.85
C GLU A 78 4.51 3.52 -7.24
N ILE A 79 4.93 2.47 -6.51
CA ILE A 79 6.13 1.67 -6.82
C ILE A 79 6.04 1.06 -8.22
N LYS A 80 4.87 0.55 -8.62
CA LYS A 80 4.61 0.02 -9.96
C LYS A 80 4.73 1.10 -11.02
N ASP A 81 4.11 2.26 -10.80
CA ASP A 81 4.08 3.36 -11.77
C ASP A 81 5.48 3.94 -12.04
N VAL A 82 6.38 3.91 -11.04
CA VAL A 82 7.79 4.30 -11.22
C VAL A 82 8.72 3.16 -11.67
N GLY A 83 8.17 1.98 -11.97
CA GLY A 83 8.95 0.84 -12.51
C GLY A 83 9.83 0.12 -11.50
N LEU A 84 9.61 0.30 -10.19
CA LEU A 84 10.44 -0.29 -9.13
C LEU A 84 9.87 -1.59 -8.55
N LEU A 85 8.74 -2.09 -9.08
CA LEU A 85 8.08 -3.30 -8.56
C LEU A 85 8.94 -4.57 -8.67
N LYS A 86 9.84 -4.63 -9.67
CA LYS A 86 10.77 -5.75 -9.87
C LYS A 86 12.05 -5.63 -9.03
N ASN A 87 12.23 -4.55 -8.28
CA ASN A 87 13.36 -4.41 -7.36
C ASN A 87 13.29 -5.51 -6.27
N PRO A 88 14.32 -6.35 -6.07
CA PRO A 88 14.25 -7.50 -5.16
C PRO A 88 13.91 -7.12 -3.71
N THR A 89 14.47 -6.02 -3.21
CA THR A 89 14.27 -5.59 -1.83
C THR A 89 12.84 -5.07 -1.61
N LEU A 90 12.33 -4.24 -2.53
CA LEU A 90 10.95 -3.77 -2.45
C LEU A 90 9.96 -4.92 -2.64
N ARG A 91 10.18 -5.76 -3.65
CA ARG A 91 9.34 -6.92 -3.96
C ARG A 91 9.19 -7.85 -2.77
N GLN A 92 10.30 -8.27 -2.15
CA GLN A 92 10.27 -9.15 -0.98
C GLN A 92 9.45 -8.53 0.16
N LYS A 93 9.65 -7.23 0.41
CA LYS A 93 8.94 -6.52 1.47
C LYS A 93 7.43 -6.42 1.20
N ILE A 94 7.07 -6.11 -0.05
CA ILE A 94 5.67 -6.06 -0.50
C ILE A 94 5.03 -7.43 -0.36
N GLU A 95 5.65 -8.50 -0.87
CA GLU A 95 5.09 -9.86 -0.85
C GLU A 95 4.75 -10.33 0.58
N ILE A 96 5.66 -10.11 1.53
CA ILE A 96 5.45 -10.49 2.94
C ILE A 96 4.21 -9.78 3.51
N GLN A 97 4.13 -8.46 3.34
CA GLN A 97 3.02 -7.66 3.91
C GLN A 97 1.71 -7.87 3.16
N LEU A 98 1.77 -8.10 1.84
CA LEU A 98 0.61 -8.30 1.00
C LEU A 98 -0.06 -9.64 1.29
N ARG A 99 0.71 -10.73 1.42
CA ARG A 99 0.17 -12.04 1.79
C ARG A 99 -0.58 -11.99 3.13
N LYS A 100 0.04 -11.34 4.14
CA LYS A 100 -0.59 -11.14 5.46
C LYS A 100 -1.86 -10.30 5.35
N SER A 101 -1.81 -9.18 4.62
CA SER A 101 -2.94 -8.27 4.47
C SER A 101 -4.11 -8.90 3.72
N LEU A 102 -3.82 -9.71 2.68
CA LEU A 102 -4.81 -10.47 1.92
C LEU A 102 -5.55 -11.46 2.79
N GLN A 103 -4.81 -12.31 3.52
CA GLN A 103 -5.41 -13.30 4.41
C GLN A 103 -6.31 -12.62 5.45
N GLN A 104 -5.78 -11.62 6.17
CA GLN A 104 -6.54 -10.91 7.19
C GLN A 104 -7.77 -10.19 6.62
N GLN A 105 -7.67 -9.63 5.42
CA GLN A 105 -8.81 -8.94 4.81
C GLN A 105 -9.87 -9.92 4.32
N LEU A 106 -9.49 -11.07 3.78
CA LEU A 106 -10.42 -12.12 3.39
C LEU A 106 -11.19 -12.66 4.59
N GLU A 107 -10.49 -12.94 5.70
CA GLU A 107 -11.12 -13.33 6.97
C GLU A 107 -12.14 -12.28 7.42
N ASN A 108 -11.77 -10.98 7.39
CA ASN A 108 -12.69 -9.90 7.74
C ASN A 108 -13.91 -9.78 6.81
N VAL A 109 -13.76 -10.15 5.54
CA VAL A 109 -14.88 -10.21 4.57
C VAL A 109 -15.79 -11.39 4.90
N HIS A 110 -15.25 -12.56 5.21
CA HIS A 110 -16.06 -13.72 5.62
C HIS A 110 -16.84 -13.45 6.91
N LEU A 111 -16.27 -12.73 7.87
CA LEU A 111 -16.95 -12.35 9.11
C LEU A 111 -18.26 -11.57 8.87
N ILE A 112 -18.41 -10.88 7.73
CA ILE A 112 -19.65 -10.15 7.38
C ILE A 112 -20.85 -11.10 7.31
N GLY A 113 -20.65 -12.34 6.84
CA GLY A 113 -21.71 -13.33 6.70
C GLY A 113 -22.02 -14.13 7.98
N ASN A 114 -21.24 -13.98 9.06
CA ASN A 114 -21.46 -14.70 10.32
C ASN A 114 -22.72 -14.27 11.07
N VAL A 115 -23.39 -13.19 10.63
CA VAL A 115 -24.71 -12.78 11.15
C VAL A 115 -25.84 -13.73 10.72
N LEU A 116 -25.55 -14.67 9.82
CA LEU A 116 -26.45 -15.74 9.41
C LEU A 116 -26.03 -17.07 10.04
N ASN A 117 -26.99 -17.98 10.24
CA ASN A 117 -26.74 -19.32 10.78
C ASN A 117 -25.78 -20.12 9.87
N GLU A 118 -25.96 -20.00 8.55
CA GLU A 118 -25.04 -20.51 7.55
C GLU A 118 -24.39 -19.31 6.86
N ASN A 119 -23.07 -19.17 6.98
CA ASN A 119 -22.35 -18.06 6.38
C ASN A 119 -22.16 -18.29 4.87
N PRO A 120 -22.83 -17.51 4.00
CA PRO A 120 -22.76 -17.70 2.56
C PRO A 120 -21.41 -17.29 1.96
N LEU A 121 -20.61 -16.50 2.68
CA LEU A 121 -19.30 -16.02 2.25
C LEU A 121 -18.18 -17.00 2.57
N ASN A 122 -18.42 -17.98 3.44
CA ASN A 122 -17.39 -18.91 3.88
C ASN A 122 -16.77 -19.66 2.69
N GLY A 123 -15.44 -19.68 2.62
CA GLY A 123 -14.68 -20.34 1.55
C GLY A 123 -14.72 -19.62 0.19
N LYS A 124 -15.41 -18.48 0.06
CA LYS A 124 -15.43 -17.69 -1.18
C LYS A 124 -14.21 -16.81 -1.28
N VAL A 125 -13.55 -16.80 -2.44
CA VAL A 125 -12.28 -16.07 -2.65
C VAL A 125 -12.42 -15.03 -3.76
N ASP A 126 -13.36 -15.20 -4.69
CA ASP A 126 -13.56 -14.23 -5.77
C ASP A 126 -14.36 -13.00 -5.29
N PRO A 127 -13.85 -11.76 -5.46
CA PRO A 127 -14.55 -10.56 -5.02
C PRO A 127 -15.91 -10.35 -5.69
N LEU A 128 -16.09 -10.74 -6.96
CA LEU A 128 -17.37 -10.57 -7.66
C LEU A 128 -18.42 -11.55 -7.12
N GLU A 129 -18.04 -12.81 -6.89
CA GLU A 129 -18.88 -13.80 -6.23
C GLU A 129 -19.28 -13.33 -4.82
N ILE A 130 -18.30 -12.88 -4.02
CA ILE A 130 -18.56 -12.33 -2.68
C ILE A 130 -19.56 -11.18 -2.73
N ARG A 131 -19.39 -10.21 -3.64
CA ARG A 131 -20.32 -9.08 -3.82
C ARG A 131 -21.74 -9.56 -4.16
N GLY A 132 -21.86 -10.56 -5.04
CA GLY A 132 -23.15 -11.13 -5.44
C GLY A 132 -23.89 -11.84 -4.29
N LEU A 133 -23.17 -12.30 -3.27
CA LEU A 133 -23.73 -12.98 -2.10
C LEU A 133 -24.12 -12.02 -0.96
N ILE A 134 -23.80 -10.73 -1.06
CA ILE A 134 -24.24 -9.73 -0.07
C ILE A 134 -25.72 -9.40 -0.27
N SER A 135 -26.58 -10.06 0.51
CA SER A 135 -28.03 -9.83 0.51
C SER A 135 -28.46 -8.68 1.42
N GLU A 136 -29.67 -8.15 1.21
CA GLU A 136 -30.29 -7.19 2.14
C GLU A 136 -30.39 -7.74 3.57
N GLU A 137 -30.61 -9.05 3.73
CA GLU A 137 -30.67 -9.68 5.05
C GLU A 137 -29.33 -9.58 5.79
N ILE A 138 -28.21 -9.85 5.10
CA ILE A 138 -26.85 -9.71 5.67
C ILE A 138 -26.63 -8.28 6.13
N ILE A 139 -27.00 -7.28 5.30
CA ILE A 139 -26.85 -5.87 5.63
C ILE A 139 -27.68 -5.52 6.87
N ARG A 140 -28.97 -5.88 6.90
CA ARG A 140 -29.87 -5.57 8.02
C ARG A 140 -29.45 -6.22 9.33
N LYS A 141 -28.97 -7.48 9.30
CA LYS A 141 -28.50 -8.14 10.52
C LYS A 141 -27.17 -7.58 11.01
N ASN A 142 -26.25 -7.23 10.12
CA ASN A 142 -25.03 -6.52 10.51
C ASN A 142 -25.32 -5.22 11.25
N ILE A 143 -26.37 -4.47 10.86
CA ILE A 143 -26.79 -3.25 11.61
C ILE A 143 -27.25 -3.60 13.03
N LYS A 144 -28.07 -4.65 13.18
CA LYS A 144 -28.61 -5.06 14.49
C LYS A 144 -27.53 -5.57 15.44
N ASP A 145 -26.54 -6.28 14.91
CA ASP A 145 -25.52 -6.95 15.70
C ASP A 145 -24.25 -6.08 15.87
N ASN A 146 -24.21 -4.88 15.29
CA ASN A 146 -23.03 -4.01 15.31
C ASN A 146 -23.38 -2.51 15.34
N ASP A 147 -23.16 -1.87 16.49
CA ASP A 147 -23.39 -0.44 16.74
C ASP A 147 -22.57 0.51 15.83
N LEU A 148 -21.58 -0.01 15.09
CA LEU A 148 -20.81 0.77 14.12
C LEU A 148 -21.64 1.19 12.89
N TYR A 149 -22.74 0.51 12.60
CA TYR A 149 -23.60 0.84 11.47
C TYR A 149 -24.82 1.62 11.92
N ARG A 150 -24.85 2.91 11.59
CA ARG A 150 -25.96 3.80 11.97
C ARG A 150 -27.23 3.55 11.15
N ASP A 151 -27.06 3.12 9.91
CA ASP A 151 -28.15 2.93 8.94
C ASP A 151 -27.71 1.95 7.83
N GLU A 152 -28.68 1.54 7.00
CA GLU A 152 -28.50 0.56 5.92
C GLU A 152 -27.54 1.04 4.83
N THR A 153 -27.54 2.34 4.51
CA THR A 153 -26.64 2.91 3.51
C THR A 153 -25.19 2.87 4.00
N THR A 154 -24.96 3.29 5.25
CA THR A 154 -23.66 3.24 5.91
C THR A 154 -23.13 1.81 6.03
N ALA A 155 -24.00 0.85 6.40
CA ALA A 155 -23.65 -0.57 6.45
C ALA A 155 -23.24 -1.10 5.08
N LYS A 156 -24.07 -0.88 4.06
CA LYS A 156 -23.81 -1.31 2.69
C LYS A 156 -22.49 -0.74 2.18
N ASN A 157 -22.27 0.56 2.31
CA ASN A 157 -21.04 1.20 1.84
C ASN A 157 -19.80 0.67 2.56
N THR A 158 -19.88 0.44 3.87
CA THR A 158 -18.76 -0.11 4.64
C THR A 158 -18.44 -1.55 4.24
N ILE A 159 -19.48 -2.38 4.05
CA ILE A 159 -19.31 -3.77 3.57
C ILE A 159 -18.66 -3.77 2.19
N LEU A 160 -19.17 -2.95 1.26
CA LEU A 160 -18.62 -2.86 -0.10
C LEU A 160 -17.17 -2.35 -0.10
N MET A 161 -16.85 -1.36 0.73
CA MET A 161 -15.48 -0.86 0.91
C MET A 161 -14.54 -1.97 1.41
N ARG A 162 -14.99 -2.83 2.35
CA ARG A 162 -14.17 -3.96 2.82
C ARG A 162 -13.84 -4.95 1.71
N ILE A 163 -14.80 -5.21 0.84
CA ILE A 163 -14.62 -6.09 -0.32
C ILE A 163 -13.71 -5.43 -1.36
N GLU A 164 -13.86 -4.13 -1.61
CA GLU A 164 -13.01 -3.36 -2.52
C GLU A 164 -11.54 -3.33 -2.04
N ILE A 165 -11.29 -3.21 -0.74
CA ILE A 165 -9.93 -3.30 -0.19
C ILE A 165 -9.32 -4.67 -0.50
N TYR A 166 -10.09 -5.75 -0.34
CA TYR A 166 -9.62 -7.09 -0.67
C TYR A 166 -9.31 -7.24 -2.16
N GLU A 167 -10.19 -6.74 -3.04
CA GLU A 167 -10.00 -6.73 -4.49
C GLU A 167 -8.75 -5.95 -4.91
N ASN A 168 -8.51 -4.78 -4.30
CA ASN A 168 -7.31 -3.98 -4.56
C ASN A 168 -6.02 -4.73 -4.15
N LEU A 169 -6.04 -5.42 -3.01
CA LEU A 169 -4.90 -6.24 -2.59
C LEU A 169 -4.67 -7.43 -3.53
N LEU A 170 -5.73 -8.07 -4.03
CA LEU A 170 -5.60 -9.14 -5.03
C LEU A 170 -5.00 -8.61 -6.33
N LYS A 171 -5.45 -7.44 -6.79
CA LYS A 171 -4.90 -6.77 -7.96
C LYS A 171 -3.40 -6.46 -7.81
N ALA A 172 -2.99 -6.00 -6.62
CA ALA A 172 -1.58 -5.79 -6.32
C ALA A 172 -0.78 -7.10 -6.33
N CYS A 173 -1.38 -8.22 -5.93
CA CYS A 173 -0.76 -9.53 -5.99
C CYS A 173 -0.48 -9.94 -7.44
N ASN A 174 -1.46 -9.75 -8.33
CA ASN A 174 -1.30 -10.06 -9.75
C ASN A 174 -0.17 -9.26 -10.40
N TRP A 175 0.05 -7.99 -10.00
CA TRP A 175 1.18 -7.19 -10.51
C TRP A 175 2.56 -7.76 -10.17
N LEU A 176 2.67 -8.58 -9.12
CA LEU A 176 3.94 -9.21 -8.73
C LEU A 176 4.21 -10.49 -9.55
N GLU A 177 3.18 -11.06 -10.18
CA GLU A 177 3.28 -12.27 -11.00
C GLU A 177 3.68 -11.95 -12.47
N GLU A 178 3.57 -10.67 -12.89
CA GLU A 178 3.96 -10.11 -14.21
C GLU A 178 5.45 -9.69 -14.29
#